data_AF-A0AAN7C6U2-F1
#
_entry.id   AF-A0AAN7C6U2-F1
#
_cell.length_a   1.000
_cell.length_b   1.000
_cell.length_c   1.000
_cell.angle_alpha   90.00
_cell.angle_beta   90.00
_cell.angle_gamma   90.00
#
_symmetry.space_group_name_H-M   'P 1'
#
loop_
_entity.id
_entity.type
_entity.pdbx_description
1 polymer ?
#
loop_
_entity_poly.entity_id
_entity_poly.type
_entity_poly.pdbx_seq_one_letter_code
_entity_poly.pdbx_strand_id
1 'polypeptide(L)'
;MADKDVANTIDETPISPSQPDPARKNSLEYHLSHRPDRQELVERNILPASTAAPAIQAQQKELEKHMRADSLNEKIAHRPSPETLIKEGVLHEDPRSPEDKYAEAIEEEYAKREGGA
;
A
#
# COMPACT_ATOMS: atom_id res chain seq x y z
N MET A 1 34.33 15.49 -7.60
CA MET A 1 32.99 16.03 -7.88
C MET A 1 32.30 16.18 -6.54
N ALA A 2 31.88 17.40 -6.18
CA ALA A 2 31.21 17.66 -4.91
C ALA A 2 29.70 17.44 -5.10
N ASP A 3 29.16 16.44 -4.42
CA ASP A 3 27.73 16.24 -4.25
C ASP A 3 27.16 17.46 -3.53
N LYS A 4 26.27 18.17 -4.21
CA LYS A 4 25.58 19.35 -3.68
C LYS A 4 24.29 18.90 -3.03
N ASP A 5 24.38 18.55 -1.76
CA ASP A 5 23.24 18.51 -0.84
C ASP A 5 22.66 19.93 -0.69
N VAL A 6 21.71 20.30 -1.55
CA VAL A 6 20.96 21.57 -1.44
C VAL A 6 19.47 21.26 -1.60
N ALA A 7 18.88 20.64 -0.58
CA ALA A 7 17.46 20.27 -0.59
C ALA A 7 16.68 20.78 0.63
N ASN A 8 17.20 21.76 1.38
CA ASN A 8 16.40 22.40 2.44
C ASN A 8 16.84 23.83 2.74
N THR A 9 16.65 24.74 1.78
CA THR A 9 16.74 26.19 2.02
C THR A 9 15.33 26.71 2.20
N ILE A 10 14.80 26.60 3.42
CA ILE A 10 13.52 27.22 3.79
C ILE A 10 13.63 28.72 3.50
N ASP A 11 12.73 29.25 2.68
CA ASP A 11 12.66 30.67 2.35
C ASP A 11 12.05 31.43 3.55
N GLU A 12 12.92 31.98 4.39
CA GLU A 12 12.57 32.75 5.59
C GLU A 12 12.15 34.21 5.27
N THR A 13 11.95 34.57 3.99
CA THR A 13 11.55 35.95 3.64
C THR A 13 10.14 36.28 4.19
N PRO A 14 9.95 37.40 4.90
CA PRO A 14 8.69 37.70 5.59
C PRO A 14 7.51 37.93 4.63
N ILE A 15 6.34 37.35 4.92
CA ILE A 15 5.11 37.37 4.09
C ILE A 15 4.47 38.77 4.01
N SER A 16 5.03 39.78 4.69
CA SER A 16 4.48 41.14 4.75
C SER A 16 4.35 41.76 3.34
N PRO A 17 3.25 42.48 3.06
CA PRO A 17 2.88 42.96 1.73
C PRO A 17 3.71 44.17 1.24
N SER A 18 4.82 44.49 1.90
CA SER A 18 5.45 45.80 1.75
C SER A 18 6.25 45.98 0.46
N GLN A 19 6.86 44.95 -0.15
CA GLN A 19 7.49 45.06 -1.48
C GLN A 19 7.62 43.69 -2.18
N PRO A 20 7.58 43.63 -3.53
CA PRO A 20 7.89 42.41 -4.27
C PRO A 20 9.38 42.07 -4.11
N ASP A 21 9.68 41.14 -3.20
CA ASP A 21 11.04 40.69 -2.94
C ASP A 21 11.59 39.87 -4.14
N PRO A 22 12.64 40.32 -4.84
CA PRO A 22 13.24 39.58 -5.95
C PRO A 22 13.82 38.23 -5.50
N ALA A 23 14.29 38.09 -4.25
CA ALA A 23 14.83 36.83 -3.76
C ALA A 23 13.73 35.74 -3.70
N ARG A 24 12.54 36.11 -3.22
CA ARG A 24 11.37 35.22 -3.21
C ARG A 24 10.93 34.82 -4.62
N LYS A 25 10.95 35.77 -5.56
CA LYS A 25 10.62 35.48 -6.97
C LYS A 25 11.60 34.46 -7.56
N ASN A 26 12.89 34.66 -7.35
CA ASN A 26 13.94 33.77 -7.84
C ASN A 26 13.83 32.37 -7.20
N SER A 27 13.53 32.30 -5.90
CA SER A 27 13.30 31.03 -5.19
C SER A 27 12.09 30.29 -5.77
N LEU A 28 10.96 30.97 -5.95
CA LEU A 28 9.76 30.37 -6.54
C LEU A 28 10.01 29.87 -7.97
N GLU A 29 10.69 30.65 -8.80
CA GLU A 29 11.04 30.26 -10.17
C GLU A 29 11.89 28.99 -10.19
N TYR A 30 12.90 28.90 -9.32
CA TYR A 30 13.72 27.70 -9.17
C TYR A 30 12.90 26.46 -8.78
N HIS A 31 11.99 26.58 -7.81
CA HIS A 31 11.17 25.44 -7.38
C HIS A 31 10.13 25.03 -8.42
N LEU A 32 9.59 25.98 -9.18
CA LEU A 32 8.67 25.68 -10.28
C LEU A 32 9.38 24.99 -11.45
N SER A 33 10.63 25.36 -11.75
CA SER A 33 11.42 24.72 -12.83
C SER A 33 11.84 23.30 -12.48
N HIS A 34 12.03 22.99 -11.19
CA HIS A 34 12.40 21.65 -10.70
C HIS A 34 11.20 20.87 -10.16
N ARG A 35 9.97 21.31 -10.45
CA ARG A 35 8.76 20.65 -9.98
C ARG A 35 8.63 19.26 -10.61
N PRO A 36 8.44 18.18 -9.81
CA PRO A 36 8.17 16.85 -10.33
C PRO A 36 6.90 16.77 -11.17
N ASP A 37 6.91 15.88 -12.16
CA ASP A 37 5.74 15.62 -13.00
C ASP A 37 4.62 14.94 -12.22
N ARG A 38 3.38 15.13 -12.67
CA ARG A 38 2.21 14.52 -12.02
C ARG A 38 2.33 12.99 -11.95
N GLN A 39 2.85 12.36 -12.99
CA GLN A 39 3.00 10.89 -13.06
C GLN A 39 3.96 10.39 -11.97
N GLU A 40 5.11 11.06 -11.81
CA GLU A 40 6.10 10.73 -10.77
C GLU A 40 5.50 10.83 -9.36
N LEU A 41 4.67 11.86 -9.11
CA LEU A 41 3.97 12.02 -7.82
C LEU A 41 2.94 10.91 -7.57
N VAL A 42 2.29 10.41 -8.63
CA VAL A 42 1.34 9.28 -8.53
C VAL A 42 2.08 7.97 -8.26
N GLU A 43 3.18 7.72 -8.96
CA GLU A 43 4.01 6.53 -8.76
C GLU A 43 4.62 6.48 -7.36
N ARG A 44 5.03 7.63 -6.82
CA ARG A 44 5.47 7.75 -5.43
C ARG A 44 4.33 7.72 -4.41
N ASN A 45 3.09 7.49 -4.83
CA ASN A 45 1.90 7.46 -3.97
C ASN A 45 1.66 8.76 -3.17
N ILE A 46 2.13 9.90 -3.69
CA ILE A 46 1.88 11.23 -3.10
C ILE A 46 0.54 11.77 -3.61
N LEU A 47 0.30 11.71 -4.92
CA LEU A 47 -0.97 12.06 -5.52
C LEU A 47 -1.82 10.81 -5.79
N PRO A 48 -3.15 10.87 -5.59
CA PRO A 48 -4.01 9.76 -5.96
C PRO A 48 -4.06 9.57 -7.47
N ALA A 49 -3.99 8.31 -7.91
CA ALA A 49 -4.15 7.89 -9.31
C ALA A 49 -5.61 7.95 -9.78
N SER A 50 -6.36 8.99 -9.43
CA SER A 50 -7.78 9.11 -9.75
C SER A 50 -8.06 10.35 -10.62
N THR A 51 -9.05 10.21 -11.49
CA THR A 51 -9.66 11.31 -12.26
C THR A 51 -10.88 11.89 -11.55
N ALA A 52 -11.29 11.33 -10.41
CA ALA A 52 -12.43 11.80 -9.64
C ALA A 52 -12.17 13.18 -9.04
N ALA A 53 -13.24 13.96 -8.88
CA ALA A 53 -13.17 15.28 -8.29
C ALA A 53 -12.61 15.21 -6.86
N PRO A 54 -11.81 16.21 -6.41
CA PRO A 54 -11.14 16.18 -5.10
C PRO A 54 -12.09 15.90 -3.92
N ALA A 55 -13.34 16.38 -4.00
CA ALA A 55 -14.34 16.20 -2.96
C ALA A 55 -14.77 14.74 -2.73
N ILE A 56 -14.66 13.87 -3.74
CA ILE A 56 -15.13 12.46 -3.67
C ILE A 56 -14.00 11.43 -3.69
N GLN A 57 -12.74 11.85 -3.80
CA GLN A 57 -11.59 10.95 -3.85
C GLN A 57 -11.49 10.05 -2.60
N ALA A 58 -11.86 10.58 -1.44
CA ALA A 58 -11.88 9.83 -0.19
C ALA A 58 -12.91 8.68 -0.24
N GLN A 59 -14.12 8.97 -0.70
CA GLN A 59 -15.20 7.97 -0.83
C GLN A 59 -14.87 6.91 -1.88
N GLN A 60 -14.27 7.30 -3.01
CA GLN A 60 -13.78 6.34 -4.00
C GLN A 60 -12.76 5.37 -3.38
N LYS A 61 -11.77 5.90 -2.64
CA LYS A 61 -10.74 5.07 -2.00
C LYS A 61 -11.33 4.11 -0.97
N GLU A 62 -12.33 4.56 -0.22
CA GLU A 62 -13.04 3.73 0.75
C GLU A 62 -13.80 2.59 0.05
N LEU A 63 -14.55 2.89 -1.01
CA LEU A 63 -15.22 1.88 -1.82
C LEU A 63 -14.24 0.86 -2.40
N GLU A 64 -13.14 1.31 -3.01
CA GLU A 64 -12.10 0.42 -3.54
C GLU A 64 -11.48 -0.47 -2.46
N LYS A 65 -11.34 0.02 -1.24
CA LYS A 65 -10.86 -0.77 -0.10
C LYS A 65 -11.86 -1.85 0.27
N HIS A 66 -13.16 -1.52 0.37
CA HIS A 66 -14.22 -2.49 0.67
C HIS A 66 -14.31 -3.56 -0.41
N MET A 67 -14.36 -3.18 -1.68
CA MET A 67 -14.39 -4.13 -2.80
C MET A 67 -13.20 -5.10 -2.77
N ARG A 68 -12.00 -4.60 -2.46
CA ARG A 68 -10.79 -5.43 -2.34
C ARG A 68 -10.87 -6.36 -1.13
N ALA A 69 -11.40 -5.88 0.00
CA ALA A 69 -11.59 -6.70 1.20
C ALA A 69 -12.60 -7.83 0.94
N ASP A 70 -13.71 -7.54 0.28
CA ASP A 70 -14.74 -8.53 -0.04
C ASP A 70 -14.20 -9.60 -1.00
N SER A 71 -13.51 -9.19 -2.07
CA SER A 71 -12.87 -10.13 -3.00
C SER A 71 -11.77 -10.97 -2.33
N LEU A 72 -11.03 -10.40 -1.38
CA LEU A 72 -10.04 -11.14 -0.60
C LEU A 72 -10.72 -12.17 0.31
N ASN A 73 -11.78 -11.78 1.02
CA ASN A 73 -12.54 -12.66 1.90
C ASN A 73 -13.12 -13.85 1.13
N GLU A 74 -13.68 -13.62 -0.05
CA GLU A 74 -14.20 -14.67 -0.93
C GLU A 74 -13.10 -15.68 -1.32
N LYS A 75 -11.91 -15.19 -1.70
CA LYS A 75 -10.77 -16.03 -2.08
C LYS A 75 -10.17 -16.78 -0.90
N ILE A 76 -10.18 -16.19 0.29
CA ILE A 76 -9.72 -16.86 1.52
C ILE A 76 -10.70 -17.97 1.91
N ALA A 77 -12.01 -17.74 1.79
CA ALA A 77 -13.03 -18.76 2.09
C ALA A 77 -12.90 -20.01 1.21
N HIS A 78 -12.49 -19.83 -0.05
CA HIS A 78 -12.26 -20.92 -1.00
C HIS A 78 -10.77 -21.26 -1.17
N ARG A 79 -9.93 -20.95 -0.17
CA ARG A 79 -8.49 -21.22 -0.27
C ARG A 79 -8.24 -22.73 -0.32
N PRO A 80 -7.57 -23.25 -1.36
CA PRO A 80 -7.27 -24.69 -1.48
C PRO A 80 -6.31 -25.13 -0.37
N SER A 81 -6.50 -26.35 0.13
CA SER A 81 -5.61 -26.93 1.14
C SER A 81 -4.24 -27.28 0.53
N PRO A 82 -3.16 -27.31 1.34
CA PRO A 82 -1.83 -27.68 0.83
C PRO A 82 -1.81 -29.03 0.12
N GLU A 83 -2.59 -30.01 0.59
CA GLU A 83 -2.71 -31.34 -0.03
C GLU A 83 -3.29 -31.28 -1.44
N THR A 84 -4.31 -30.45 -1.67
CA THR A 84 -4.89 -30.27 -3.01
C THR A 84 -3.87 -29.67 -3.97
N LEU A 85 -3.06 -28.70 -3.51
CA LEU A 85 -2.01 -28.07 -4.30
C LEU A 85 -0.86 -29.04 -4.63
N ILE A 86 -0.53 -29.97 -3.74
CA ILE A 86 0.46 -31.04 -3.99
C ILE A 86 -0.06 -32.00 -5.05
N LYS A 87 -1.33 -32.42 -4.93
CA LYS A 87 -1.97 -33.32 -5.90
C LYS A 87 -2.01 -32.71 -7.31
N GLU A 88 -2.24 -31.40 -7.41
CA GLU A 88 -2.25 -30.66 -8.67
C GLU A 88 -0.84 -30.32 -9.20
N GLY A 89 0.20 -30.63 -8.44
CA GLY A 89 1.60 -30.39 -8.83
C GLY A 89 2.05 -28.92 -8.72
N VAL A 90 1.25 -28.06 -8.09
CA VAL A 90 1.60 -26.65 -7.83
C VAL A 90 2.59 -26.55 -6.68
N LEU A 91 2.47 -27.43 -5.68
CA LEU A 91 3.33 -27.50 -4.51
C LEU A 91 4.06 -28.85 -4.48
N HIS A 92 5.33 -28.88 -4.06
CA HIS A 92 6.13 -30.12 -4.04
C HIS A 92 6.07 -30.84 -2.68
N GLU A 93 6.10 -30.08 -1.59
CA GLU A 93 6.02 -30.59 -0.23
C GLU A 93 5.14 -29.68 0.63
N ASP A 94 4.57 -30.21 1.69
CA ASP A 94 3.72 -29.42 2.59
C ASP A 94 4.58 -28.46 3.44
N PRO A 95 4.42 -27.13 3.30
CA PRO A 95 5.24 -26.12 3.97
C PRO A 95 4.99 -26.00 5.48
N ARG A 96 3.99 -26.72 6.03
CA ARG A 96 3.70 -26.73 7.48
C ARG A 96 4.81 -27.44 8.27
N SER A 97 5.16 -26.91 9.45
CA SER A 97 6.14 -27.54 10.36
C SER A 97 5.62 -28.89 10.85
N PRO A 98 6.48 -29.86 11.21
CA PRO A 98 6.03 -31.09 11.85
C PRO A 98 5.15 -30.83 13.08
N GLU A 99 5.48 -29.82 13.89
CA GLU A 99 4.70 -29.40 15.06
C GLU A 99 3.27 -28.97 14.71
N ASP A 100 3.11 -28.21 13.62
CA ASP A 100 1.80 -27.74 13.14
C ASP A 100 0.93 -28.93 12.70
N LYS A 101 1.54 -29.91 12.03
CA LYS A 101 0.86 -31.14 11.58
C LYS A 101 0.40 -31.99 12.78
N TYR A 102 1.22 -32.06 13.83
CA TYR A 102 0.82 -32.77 15.06
C TYR A 102 -0.32 -32.06 15.79
N ALA A 103 -0.30 -30.73 15.88
CA ALA A 103 -1.36 -29.97 16.51
C ALA A 103 -2.70 -30.17 15.80
N GLU A 104 -2.72 -30.08 14.46
CA GLU A 104 -3.92 -30.31 13.63
C GLU A 104 -4.46 -31.74 13.80
N ALA A 105 -3.58 -32.75 13.79
CA ALA A 105 -3.99 -34.13 14.00
C ALA A 105 -4.59 -34.37 15.40
N ILE A 106 -4.05 -33.70 16.43
CA ILE A 106 -4.62 -33.76 17.79
C ILE A 106 -6.00 -33.10 17.81
N GLU A 107 -6.15 -31.91 17.23
CA GLU A 107 -7.43 -31.20 17.15
C GLU A 107 -8.50 -32.02 16.40
N GLU A 108 -8.14 -32.67 15.29
CA GLU A 108 -9.06 -33.55 14.56
C GLU A 108 -9.52 -34.76 15.39
N GLU A 109 -8.62 -35.38 16.16
CA GLU A 109 -8.96 -36.51 17.04
C GLU A 109 -9.90 -36.07 18.17
N TYR A 110 -9.68 -34.88 18.74
CA TYR A 110 -10.59 -34.29 19.73
C TYR A 110 -11.97 -34.00 19.10
N ALA A 111 -12.01 -33.40 17.91
CA ALA A 111 -13.26 -33.11 17.20
C ALA A 111 -14.05 -34.38 16.83
N LYS A 112 -13.37 -35.46 16.44
CA LYS A 112 -14.00 -36.76 16.16
C LYS A 112 -14.60 -37.41 17.43
N ARG A 113 -13.96 -37.23 18.59
CA ARG A 113 -14.38 -37.85 19.86
C ARG A 113 -15.52 -37.08 20.55
N GLU A 114 -15.52 -35.75 20.51
CA GLU A 114 -16.51 -34.91 21.20
C GLU A 114 -17.84 -34.78 20.42
N GLY A 115 -17.92 -35.30 19.19
CA GLY A 115 -19.16 -35.37 18.42
C GLY A 115 -19.50 -34.04 17.74
N GLY A 116 -19.40 -34.04 16.41
CA GLY A 116 -19.97 -32.98 15.58
C GLY A 116 -21.47 -32.82 15.83
N ALA A 117 -21.87 -31.58 16.11
CA ALA A 117 -23.23 -31.10 15.91
C ALA A 117 -23.34 -30.51 14.50
#